data_AF-A0A9W9WW05-F1
#
_entry.id   AF-A0A9W9WW05-F1
#
_cell.length_a   1.000
_cell.length_b   1.000
_cell.length_c   1.000
_cell.angle_alpha   90.00
_cell.angle_beta   90.00
_cell.angle_gamma   90.00
#
_symmetry.space_group_name_H-M   'P 1'
#
loop_
_entity.id
_entity.type
_entity.pdbx_description
1 polymer ?
#
loop_
_entity_poly.entity_id
_entity_poly.type
_entity_poly.pdbx_seq_one_letter_code
_entity_poly.pdbx_strand_id
1 'polypeptide(L)'
;MRSWLGYPKACPYIGTRGKNVLKTGYIIISFVTGGQMLSNTWGDYLLSDKTRRETLFGDLAKIMLSLNRVKLPRIGSLTSDDNGLIELKNRPLILRHQTFENEGIPTIPRNSTYHSVEPYVLDLLQLHDNRIHYQANAIHNLKDGQEQFAALTMMRGLLPQFISRQYRDVPFVLTLTDLHASNIFVDENWHITSLIDLEWACCSPIELQTPPYWLTGRPIDDIEHGEHLDAFQKS
;
A
#
# COMPACT_ATOMS: atom_id res chain seq x y z
N MET A 1 30.94 -6.08 -6.87
CA MET A 1 31.08 -5.15 -8.02
C MET A 1 29.76 -4.71 -8.67
N ARG A 2 28.69 -5.53 -8.75
CA ARG A 2 27.42 -5.12 -9.40
C ARG A 2 26.62 -4.02 -8.66
N SER A 3 26.64 -3.98 -7.32
CA SER A 3 25.89 -2.97 -6.55
C SER A 3 26.46 -1.55 -6.63
N TRP A 4 27.72 -1.39 -7.05
CA TRP A 4 28.36 -0.08 -7.22
C TRP A 4 28.00 0.59 -8.55
N LEU A 5 27.37 -0.15 -9.46
CA LEU A 5 26.99 0.28 -10.82
C LEU A 5 25.47 0.45 -10.98
N GLY A 6 24.69 0.43 -9.88
CA GLY A 6 23.23 0.60 -9.93
C GLY A 6 22.46 -0.58 -10.51
N TYR A 7 23.11 -1.73 -10.77
CA TYR A 7 22.41 -2.93 -11.20
C TYR A 7 21.57 -3.52 -10.06
N PRO A 8 20.38 -4.10 -10.35
CA PRO A 8 19.60 -4.84 -9.38
C PRO A 8 20.48 -5.89 -8.71
N LYS A 9 20.38 -6.02 -7.37
CA LYS A 9 20.99 -7.16 -6.68
C LYS A 9 20.39 -8.42 -7.31
N ALA A 10 21.21 -9.23 -7.96
CA ALA A 10 20.80 -10.57 -8.38
C ALA A 10 20.35 -11.29 -7.12
N CYS A 11 19.05 -11.56 -7.04
CA CYS A 11 18.52 -12.40 -5.98
C CYS A 11 19.16 -13.78 -6.15
N PRO A 12 19.54 -14.50 -5.08
CA PRO A 12 20.16 -15.82 -5.17
C PRO A 12 19.16 -16.92 -5.61
N TYR A 13 18.19 -16.58 -6.47
CA TYR A 13 17.24 -17.53 -7.02
C TYR A 13 17.90 -18.34 -8.13
N ILE A 14 17.87 -19.66 -7.97
CA ILE A 14 18.30 -20.60 -9.00
C ILE A 14 17.05 -20.99 -9.78
N GLY A 15 16.94 -20.50 -11.02
CA GLY A 15 15.89 -20.94 -11.93
C GLY A 15 16.02 -22.45 -12.18
N THR A 16 15.05 -23.23 -11.70
CA THR A 16 15.01 -24.66 -11.98
C THR A 16 14.03 -24.92 -13.12
N ARG A 17 14.49 -25.56 -14.20
CA ARG A 17 13.61 -26.09 -15.26
C ARG A 17 12.96 -27.39 -14.75
N GLY A 18 12.17 -27.30 -13.69
CA GLY A 18 11.34 -28.39 -13.23
C GLY A 18 10.12 -28.56 -14.14
N LYS A 19 9.71 -29.80 -14.43
CA LYS A 19 8.37 -30.04 -14.96
C LYS A 19 7.39 -29.68 -13.86
N ASN A 20 6.74 -28.53 -13.95
CA ASN A 20 5.72 -28.15 -12.99
C ASN A 20 4.56 -29.15 -13.11
N VAL A 21 4.39 -29.99 -12.09
CA VAL A 21 3.30 -30.97 -12.02
C VAL A 21 1.97 -30.27 -11.77
N LEU A 22 2.01 -29.10 -11.14
CA LEU A 22 0.84 -28.26 -10.89
C LEU A 22 0.54 -27.42 -12.13
N LYS A 23 -0.73 -27.41 -12.54
CA LYS A 23 -1.23 -26.58 -13.66
C LYS A 23 -1.52 -25.14 -13.24
N THR A 24 -1.23 -24.78 -11.99
CA THR A 24 -1.52 -23.48 -11.37
C THR A 24 -0.25 -22.86 -10.81
N GLY A 25 -0.23 -21.53 -10.71
CA GLY A 25 0.84 -20.80 -10.02
C GLY A 25 0.78 -21.07 -8.52
N TYR A 26 1.94 -21.17 -7.87
CA TYR A 26 2.08 -21.33 -6.43
C TYR A 26 3.36 -20.66 -5.94
N ILE A 27 3.40 -20.35 -4.65
CA ILE A 27 4.58 -19.83 -3.96
C ILE A 27 4.82 -20.72 -2.74
N ILE A 28 6.08 -21.10 -2.52
CA ILE A 28 6.50 -21.81 -1.30
C ILE A 28 7.30 -20.79 -0.47
N ILE A 29 6.84 -20.55 0.75
CA ILE A 29 7.46 -19.64 1.71
C ILE A 29 7.64 -20.34 3.06
N SER A 30 8.45 -19.75 3.94
CA SER A 30 8.59 -20.20 5.32
C SER A 30 7.27 -20.06 6.08
N PHE A 31 6.99 -21.03 6.95
CA PHE A 31 5.87 -20.96 7.88
C PHE A 31 6.26 -20.15 9.13
N VAL A 32 5.40 -19.23 9.56
CA VAL A 32 5.61 -18.42 10.78
C VAL A 32 5.31 -19.29 12.00
N THR A 33 6.33 -19.59 12.81
CA THR A 33 6.20 -20.42 14.02
C THR A 33 6.17 -19.63 15.32
N GLY A 34 6.51 -18.34 15.29
CA GLY A 34 6.63 -17.48 16.47
C GLY A 34 5.49 -16.46 16.57
N GLY A 35 5.01 -16.24 17.80
CA GLY A 35 3.95 -15.27 18.08
C GLY A 35 2.56 -15.73 17.66
N GLN A 36 1.61 -14.80 17.72
CA GLN A 36 0.23 -14.96 17.25
C GLN A 36 -0.19 -13.76 16.40
N MET A 37 -1.23 -13.93 15.57
CA MET A 37 -1.78 -12.80 14.82
C MET A 37 -2.23 -11.70 15.79
N LEU A 38 -1.86 -10.46 15.49
CA LEU A 38 -2.23 -9.30 16.30
C LEU A 38 -3.76 -9.16 16.41
N SER A 39 -4.50 -9.49 15.35
CA SER A 39 -5.97 -9.50 15.34
C SER A 39 -6.60 -10.38 16.43
N ASN A 40 -5.91 -11.42 16.89
CA ASN A 40 -6.44 -12.31 17.94
C ASN A 40 -6.55 -11.63 19.31
N THR A 41 -5.73 -10.61 19.54
CA THR A 41 -5.65 -9.92 20.84
C THR A 41 -5.91 -8.42 20.73
N TRP A 42 -6.24 -7.94 19.52
CA TRP A 42 -6.39 -6.53 19.18
C TRP A 42 -7.49 -5.85 20.02
N GLY A 43 -8.69 -6.45 20.04
CA GLY A 43 -9.83 -5.90 20.78
C GLY A 43 -9.65 -5.87 22.30
N ASP A 44 -8.85 -6.80 22.84
CA ASP A 44 -8.67 -6.93 24.28
C ASP A 44 -7.69 -5.89 24.85
N TYR A 45 -6.64 -5.56 24.09
CA TYR A 45 -5.51 -4.76 24.61
C TYR A 45 -5.37 -3.37 23.99
N LEU A 46 -5.89 -3.08 22.79
CA LEU A 46 -5.58 -1.83 22.08
C LEU A 46 -5.88 -0.56 22.90
N LEU A 47 -7.04 -0.53 23.55
CA LEU A 47 -7.50 0.65 24.30
C LEU A 47 -7.06 0.61 25.76
N SER A 48 -6.78 -0.57 26.30
CA SER A 48 -6.54 -0.81 27.73
C SER A 48 -5.05 -0.89 28.08
N ASP A 49 -4.19 -1.35 27.17
CA ASP A 49 -2.77 -1.59 27.40
C ASP A 49 -1.90 -0.62 26.59
N LYS A 50 -1.56 0.49 27.24
CA LYS A 50 -0.72 1.54 26.64
C LYS A 50 0.68 1.03 26.30
N THR A 51 1.26 0.14 27.12
CA THR A 51 2.64 -0.33 26.95
C THR A 51 2.78 -1.21 25.71
N ARG A 52 1.83 -2.13 25.50
CA ARG A 52 1.76 -2.93 24.26
C ARG A 52 1.59 -2.06 23.03
N ARG A 53 0.73 -1.05 23.11
CA ARG A 53 0.48 -0.12 22.00
C ARG A 53 1.74 0.69 21.64
N GLU A 54 2.44 1.24 22.62
CA GLU A 54 3.71 1.95 22.40
C GLU A 54 4.77 1.02 21.79
N THR A 55 4.83 -0.23 22.25
CA THR A 55 5.73 -1.26 21.70
C THR A 55 5.44 -1.53 20.22
N LEU A 56 4.18 -1.80 19.90
CA LEU A 56 3.73 -2.04 18.52
C LEU A 56 4.04 -0.85 17.61
N PHE A 57 3.69 0.36 18.04
CA PHE A 57 3.90 1.58 17.25
C PHE A 57 5.39 1.84 17.03
N GLY A 58 6.21 1.59 18.06
CA GLY A 58 7.66 1.68 17.95
C GLY A 58 8.23 0.70 16.92
N ASP A 59 7.74 -0.55 16.89
CA ASP A 59 8.21 -1.55 15.93
C ASP A 59 7.71 -1.26 14.50
N LEU A 60 6.45 -0.81 14.33
CA LEU A 60 5.94 -0.34 13.04
C LEU A 60 6.77 0.82 12.49
N ALA A 61 7.08 1.82 13.33
CA ALA A 61 7.91 2.95 12.94
C ALA A 61 9.30 2.50 12.49
N LYS A 62 9.93 1.55 13.21
CA LYS A 62 11.23 0.97 12.79
C LYS A 62 11.13 0.26 11.44
N ILE A 63 10.08 -0.50 11.21
CA ILE A 63 9.83 -1.20 9.94
C ILE A 63 9.67 -0.20 8.80
N MET A 64 8.79 0.80 8.96
CA MET A 64 8.56 1.85 7.97
C MET A 64 9.86 2.60 7.65
N LEU A 65 10.60 3.01 8.69
CA LEU A 65 11.91 3.66 8.52
C LEU A 65 12.92 2.77 7.81
N SER A 66 12.93 1.47 8.08
CA SER A 66 13.82 0.50 7.44
C SER A 66 13.50 0.37 5.94
N LEU A 67 12.22 0.20 5.59
CA LEU A 67 11.76 0.17 4.19
C LEU A 67 12.11 1.47 3.46
N ASN A 68 11.93 2.61 4.14
CA ASN A 68 12.19 3.93 3.59
C ASN A 68 13.68 4.23 3.34
N ARG A 69 14.62 3.38 3.80
CA ARG A 69 16.06 3.52 3.49
C ARG A 69 16.36 3.25 2.01
N VAL A 70 15.56 2.39 1.37
CA VAL A 70 15.74 2.07 -0.05
C VAL A 70 14.90 3.03 -0.89
N LYS A 71 15.57 3.95 -1.58
CA LYS A 71 14.90 4.87 -2.51
C LYS A 71 14.78 4.22 -3.86
N LEU A 72 13.60 4.30 -4.44
CA LEU A 72 13.28 3.73 -5.75
C LEU A 72 13.13 4.87 -6.77
N PRO A 73 13.47 4.61 -8.05
CA PRO A 73 13.58 5.67 -9.06
C PRO A 73 12.24 6.13 -9.62
N ARG A 74 11.14 5.40 -9.35
CA ARG A 74 9.80 5.68 -9.89
C ARG A 74 8.72 5.10 -8.99
N ILE A 75 7.49 5.59 -9.13
CA ILE A 75 6.29 4.99 -8.55
C ILE A 75 5.91 3.78 -9.42
N GLY A 76 5.61 2.63 -8.80
CA GLY A 76 5.33 1.38 -9.49
C GLY A 76 5.34 0.16 -8.58
N SER A 77 5.10 -1.03 -9.12
CA SER A 77 5.24 -2.30 -8.40
C SER A 77 6.47 -3.09 -8.87
N LEU A 78 7.09 -3.77 -7.91
CA LEU A 78 8.18 -4.71 -8.18
C LEU A 78 7.61 -5.96 -8.86
N THR A 79 8.40 -6.52 -9.77
CA THR A 79 8.09 -7.77 -10.46
C THR A 79 9.36 -8.61 -10.49
N SER A 80 9.19 -9.93 -10.52
CA SER A 80 10.27 -10.86 -10.79
C SER A 80 10.10 -11.42 -12.20
N ASP A 81 11.19 -11.53 -12.96
CA ASP A 81 11.20 -12.31 -14.19
C ASP A 81 11.52 -13.80 -13.92
N ASP A 82 11.53 -14.60 -14.98
CA ASP A 82 11.86 -16.05 -14.94
C ASP A 82 13.30 -16.34 -14.49
N ASN A 83 14.18 -15.32 -14.51
CA ASN A 83 15.56 -15.42 -14.04
C ASN A 83 15.70 -14.96 -12.57
N GLY A 84 14.59 -14.62 -11.90
CA GLY A 84 14.60 -14.10 -10.54
C GLY A 84 15.10 -12.65 -10.43
N LEU A 85 15.17 -11.92 -11.55
CA LEU A 85 15.53 -10.52 -11.58
C LEU A 85 14.34 -9.69 -11.08
N ILE A 86 14.56 -8.96 -9.99
CA ILE A 86 13.57 -8.06 -9.42
C ILE A 86 13.70 -6.68 -10.09
N GLU A 87 12.62 -6.25 -10.73
CA GLU A 87 12.55 -4.97 -11.44
C GLU A 87 11.27 -4.23 -11.12
N LEU A 88 11.37 -2.91 -11.04
CA LEU A 88 10.25 -2.00 -10.85
C LEU A 88 9.65 -1.63 -12.21
N LYS A 89 8.82 -2.48 -12.81
CA LYS A 89 8.34 -2.31 -14.20
C LYS A 89 6.82 -2.43 -14.39
N ASN A 90 6.07 -2.54 -13.30
CA ASN A 90 4.62 -2.66 -13.34
C ASN A 90 3.97 -1.44 -12.65
N ARG A 91 2.70 -1.18 -12.95
CA ARG A 91 1.90 -0.14 -12.31
C ARG A 91 1.84 -0.30 -10.80
N PRO A 92 1.69 0.80 -10.04
CA PRO A 92 1.31 0.71 -8.65
C PRO A 92 -0.02 -0.05 -8.55
N LEU A 93 -0.04 -1.10 -7.74
CA LEU A 93 -1.22 -1.94 -7.58
C LEU A 93 -1.62 -1.94 -6.11
N ILE A 94 -2.71 -1.23 -5.81
CA ILE A 94 -3.37 -1.26 -4.50
C ILE A 94 -4.65 -2.08 -4.60
N LEU A 95 -5.17 -2.54 -3.46
CA LEU A 95 -6.36 -3.40 -3.37
C LEU A 95 -7.55 -2.85 -4.21
N ARG A 96 -7.80 -1.54 -4.13
CA ARG A 96 -8.87 -0.87 -4.90
C ARG A 96 -8.73 -1.02 -6.42
N HIS A 97 -7.50 -1.05 -6.95
CA HIS A 97 -7.27 -1.26 -8.39
C HIS A 97 -7.73 -2.66 -8.81
N GLN A 98 -7.41 -3.67 -8.00
CA GLN A 98 -7.82 -5.04 -8.28
C GLN A 98 -9.35 -5.19 -8.22
N THR A 99 -10.02 -4.54 -7.27
CA THR A 99 -11.49 -4.53 -7.20
C THR A 99 -12.09 -4.03 -8.50
N PHE A 100 -11.62 -2.88 -9.01
CA PHE A 100 -12.11 -2.32 -10.28
C PHE A 100 -11.83 -3.25 -11.48
N GLU A 101 -10.65 -3.87 -11.53
CA GLU A 101 -10.34 -4.83 -12.60
C GLU A 101 -11.25 -6.06 -12.58
N ASN A 102 -11.55 -6.59 -11.40
CA ASN A 102 -12.45 -7.72 -11.23
C ASN A 102 -13.89 -7.37 -11.65
N GLU A 103 -14.28 -6.10 -11.53
CA GLU A 103 -15.57 -5.56 -12.00
C GLU A 103 -15.58 -5.21 -13.50
N GLY A 104 -14.46 -5.42 -14.21
CA GLY A 104 -14.35 -5.11 -15.64
C GLY A 104 -14.16 -3.62 -15.93
N ILE A 105 -13.85 -2.80 -14.92
CA ILE A 105 -13.59 -1.37 -15.06
C ILE A 105 -12.14 -1.18 -15.52
N PRO A 106 -11.88 -0.46 -16.61
CA PRO A 106 -10.51 -0.18 -17.06
C PRO A 106 -9.69 0.56 -16.00
N THR A 107 -8.45 0.12 -15.79
CA THR A 107 -7.53 0.72 -14.82
C THR A 107 -6.23 1.18 -15.47
N ILE A 108 -5.27 1.64 -14.64
CA ILE A 108 -3.92 2.02 -15.05
C ILE A 108 -3.31 0.88 -15.88
N PRO A 109 -2.71 1.13 -17.06
CA PRO A 109 -2.05 0.06 -17.84
C PRO A 109 -0.92 -0.63 -17.06
N ARG A 110 -0.76 -1.95 -17.21
CA ARG A 110 0.23 -2.75 -16.45
C ARG A 110 1.66 -2.21 -16.55
N ASN A 111 2.09 -1.70 -17.70
CA ASN A 111 3.47 -1.25 -17.87
C ASN A 111 3.70 0.23 -17.49
N SER A 112 2.71 0.88 -16.89
CA SER A 112 2.82 2.28 -16.48
C SER A 112 3.67 2.41 -15.20
N THR A 113 4.63 3.32 -15.21
CA THR A 113 5.39 3.73 -14.01
C THR A 113 5.58 5.23 -14.07
N TYR A 114 5.78 5.89 -12.92
CA TYR A 114 5.75 7.35 -12.85
C TYR A 114 7.02 7.92 -12.22
N HIS A 115 7.59 8.95 -12.85
CA HIS A 115 8.74 9.69 -12.32
C HIS A 115 8.34 10.90 -11.48
N SER A 116 7.05 11.21 -11.41
CA SER A 116 6.50 12.34 -10.67
C SER A 116 5.17 11.94 -10.03
N VAL A 117 4.78 12.64 -8.97
CA VAL A 117 3.52 12.40 -8.24
C VAL A 117 2.29 12.77 -9.08
N GLU A 118 2.30 13.88 -9.83
CA GLU A 118 1.09 14.36 -10.52
C GLU A 118 0.49 13.35 -11.49
N PRO A 119 1.25 12.74 -12.42
CA PRO A 119 0.67 11.81 -13.38
C PRO A 119 0.10 10.55 -12.70
N TYR A 120 0.73 10.13 -11.59
CA TYR A 120 0.20 9.02 -10.79
C TYR A 120 -1.14 9.38 -10.15
N VAL A 121 -1.26 10.55 -9.50
CA VAL A 121 -2.51 10.98 -8.88
C VAL A 121 -3.61 11.22 -9.92
N LEU A 122 -3.27 11.79 -11.08
CA LEU A 122 -4.23 11.96 -12.18
C LEU A 122 -4.78 10.63 -12.67
N ASP A 123 -3.94 9.60 -12.78
CA ASP A 123 -4.37 8.25 -13.14
C ASP A 123 -5.24 7.61 -12.05
N LEU A 124 -4.98 7.86 -10.76
CA LEU A 124 -5.89 7.46 -9.68
C LEU A 124 -7.25 8.13 -9.80
N LEU A 125 -7.31 9.42 -10.14
CA LEU A 125 -8.58 10.13 -10.37
C LEU A 125 -9.30 9.60 -11.62
N GLN A 126 -8.56 9.23 -12.66
CA GLN A 126 -9.14 8.59 -13.86
C GLN A 126 -9.79 7.23 -13.55
N LEU A 127 -9.31 6.48 -12.55
CA LEU A 127 -10.00 5.26 -12.08
C LEU A 127 -11.41 5.56 -11.59
N HIS A 128 -11.59 6.68 -10.90
CA HIS A 128 -12.90 7.09 -10.41
C HIS A 128 -13.83 7.56 -11.55
N ASP A 129 -13.31 8.25 -12.57
CA ASP A 129 -14.09 8.53 -13.78
C ASP A 129 -14.52 7.22 -14.47
N ASN A 130 -13.60 6.27 -14.59
CA ASN A 130 -13.89 4.98 -15.21
C ASN A 130 -14.94 4.23 -14.39
N ARG A 131 -14.87 4.27 -13.06
CA ARG A 131 -15.94 3.71 -12.22
C ARG A 131 -17.30 4.32 -12.58
N ILE A 132 -17.39 5.65 -12.65
CA ILE A 132 -18.63 6.35 -13.00
C ILE A 132 -19.13 5.95 -14.40
N HIS A 133 -18.22 5.75 -15.35
CA HIS A 133 -18.57 5.42 -16.73
C HIS A 133 -18.99 3.96 -16.93
N TYR A 134 -18.27 3.02 -16.32
CA TYR A 134 -18.39 1.59 -16.62
C TYR A 134 -19.25 0.82 -15.60
N GLN A 135 -19.38 1.29 -14.36
CA GLN A 135 -20.17 0.62 -13.33
C GLN A 135 -21.61 1.14 -13.34
N ALA A 136 -22.56 0.26 -13.69
CA ALA A 136 -23.96 0.61 -13.90
C ALA A 136 -24.66 1.25 -12.69
N ASN A 137 -24.23 0.92 -11.47
CA ASN A 137 -24.76 1.46 -10.22
C ASN A 137 -23.84 2.50 -9.56
N ALA A 138 -22.93 3.13 -10.32
CA ALA A 138 -22.00 4.12 -9.77
C ALA A 138 -22.65 5.47 -9.39
N ILE A 139 -23.82 5.78 -9.96
CA ILE A 139 -24.61 6.99 -9.66
C ILE A 139 -26.00 6.55 -9.18
N HIS A 140 -26.35 6.93 -7.96
CA HIS A 140 -27.63 6.60 -7.36
C HIS A 140 -28.75 7.58 -7.74
N ASN A 141 -28.41 8.85 -7.98
CA ASN A 141 -29.33 9.90 -8.42
C ASN A 141 -28.55 11.09 -9.00
N LEU A 142 -29.25 12.08 -9.55
CA LEU A 142 -28.63 13.26 -10.18
C LEU A 142 -27.72 14.03 -9.23
N LYS A 143 -28.12 14.19 -7.96
CA LYS A 143 -27.35 14.94 -6.97
C LYS A 143 -26.03 14.22 -6.66
N ASP A 144 -26.08 12.91 -6.40
CA ASP A 144 -24.90 12.07 -6.20
C ASP A 144 -23.94 12.14 -7.39
N GLY A 145 -24.46 12.04 -8.62
CA GLY A 145 -23.64 12.21 -9.82
C GLY A 145 -22.96 13.58 -9.88
N GLN A 146 -23.71 14.66 -9.64
CA GLN A 146 -23.17 16.03 -9.62
C GLN A 146 -22.08 16.21 -8.55
N GLU A 147 -22.29 15.66 -7.35
CA GLU A 147 -21.32 15.72 -6.25
C GLU A 147 -20.04 14.97 -6.58
N GLN A 148 -20.14 13.76 -7.16
CA GLN A 148 -18.98 12.98 -7.58
C GLN A 148 -18.17 13.68 -8.68
N PHE A 149 -18.84 14.19 -9.73
CA PHE A 149 -18.16 14.93 -10.80
C PHE A 149 -17.54 16.24 -10.30
N ALA A 150 -18.24 16.97 -9.43
CA ALA A 150 -17.72 18.18 -8.81
C ALA A 150 -16.48 17.86 -7.97
N ALA A 151 -16.52 16.80 -7.15
CA ALA A 151 -15.40 16.36 -6.34
C ALA A 151 -14.18 16.01 -7.20
N LEU A 152 -14.34 15.20 -8.25
CA LEU A 152 -13.23 14.84 -9.16
C LEU A 152 -12.66 16.07 -9.90
N THR A 153 -13.53 16.99 -10.32
CA THR A 153 -13.12 18.24 -10.97
C THR A 153 -12.32 19.12 -10.01
N MET A 154 -12.78 19.28 -8.77
CA MET A 154 -12.07 20.03 -7.73
C MET A 154 -10.74 19.38 -7.38
N MET A 155 -10.68 18.07 -7.18
CA MET A 155 -9.43 17.35 -6.90
C MET A 155 -8.39 17.58 -8.01
N ARG A 156 -8.80 17.55 -9.28
CA ARG A 156 -7.90 17.87 -10.41
C ARG A 156 -7.42 19.31 -10.39
N GLY A 157 -8.33 20.27 -10.17
CA GLY A 157 -7.99 21.69 -10.15
C GLY A 157 -7.10 22.10 -8.97
N LEU A 158 -7.28 21.46 -7.82
CA LEU A 158 -6.54 21.75 -6.59
C LEU A 158 -5.25 20.93 -6.45
N LEU A 159 -5.05 19.89 -7.27
CA LEU A 159 -3.89 19.00 -7.20
C LEU A 159 -2.53 19.72 -7.02
N PRO A 160 -2.22 20.82 -7.74
CA PRO A 160 -0.94 21.52 -7.58
C PRO A 160 -0.72 22.16 -6.21
N GLN A 161 -1.77 22.33 -5.39
CA GLN A 161 -1.69 22.87 -4.04
C GLN A 161 -1.37 21.77 -3.00
N PHE A 162 -1.66 20.52 -3.33
CA PHE A 162 -1.51 19.37 -2.42
C PHE A 162 -0.27 18.52 -2.71
N ILE A 163 0.50 18.84 -3.75
CA ILE A 163 1.77 18.19 -4.05
C ILE A 163 2.91 19.12 -3.67
N SER A 164 3.78 18.66 -2.77
CA SER A 164 4.99 19.40 -2.44
C SER A 164 5.94 19.39 -3.61
N ARG A 165 6.35 20.58 -4.07
CA ARG A 165 7.40 20.71 -5.10
C ARG A 165 8.71 20.03 -4.71
N GLN A 166 8.99 19.92 -3.40
CA GLN A 166 10.19 19.27 -2.89
C GLN A 166 10.15 17.75 -3.08
N TYR A 167 8.96 17.14 -2.98
CA TYR A 167 8.78 15.69 -3.00
C TYR A 167 8.11 15.16 -4.27
N ARG A 168 7.84 16.07 -5.21
CA ARG A 168 7.19 15.81 -6.49
C ARG A 168 7.82 14.66 -7.28
N ASP A 169 9.15 14.65 -7.39
CA ASP A 169 9.86 13.70 -8.26
C ASP A 169 10.62 12.64 -7.46
N VAL A 170 10.91 12.91 -6.18
CA VAL A 170 11.64 12.01 -5.26
C VAL A 170 11.48 12.47 -3.82
N PRO A 171 11.63 11.59 -2.81
CA PRO A 171 11.90 10.16 -2.94
C PRO A 171 10.62 9.32 -3.07
N PHE A 172 10.73 8.23 -3.85
CA PHE A 172 9.76 7.14 -3.84
C PHE A 172 10.27 5.99 -2.98
N VAL A 173 9.37 5.36 -2.23
CA VAL A 173 9.70 4.35 -1.22
C VAL A 173 8.75 3.17 -1.30
N LEU A 174 9.21 1.98 -0.90
CA LEU A 174 8.36 0.79 -0.81
C LEU A 174 7.38 0.93 0.35
N THR A 175 6.09 0.82 0.06
CA THR A 175 4.99 1.01 1.00
C THR A 175 4.19 -0.27 1.11
N LEU A 176 3.90 -0.70 2.34
CA LEU A 176 2.98 -1.81 2.61
C LEU A 176 1.55 -1.25 2.66
N THR A 177 0.85 -1.26 1.52
CA THR A 177 -0.44 -0.56 1.40
C THR A 177 -1.63 -1.31 1.99
N ASP A 178 -1.47 -2.59 2.30
CA ASP A 178 -2.51 -3.45 2.89
C ASP A 178 -2.05 -4.07 4.21
N LEU A 179 -1.32 -3.29 5.01
CA LEU A 179 -0.90 -3.74 6.33
C LEU A 179 -2.05 -3.58 7.33
N HIS A 180 -2.59 -4.68 7.86
CA HIS A 180 -3.59 -4.69 8.93
C HIS A 180 -3.29 -5.73 10.02
N ALA A 181 -4.05 -5.73 11.11
CA ALA A 181 -3.77 -6.54 12.30
C ALA A 181 -3.71 -8.06 12.06
N SER A 182 -4.31 -8.57 10.98
CA SER A 182 -4.20 -10.00 10.63
C SER A 182 -2.96 -10.32 9.79
N ASN A 183 -2.30 -9.30 9.23
CA ASN A 183 -1.05 -9.43 8.48
C ASN A 183 0.18 -9.30 9.38
N ILE A 184 -0.02 -9.06 10.69
CA ILE A 184 1.04 -8.83 11.67
C ILE A 184 0.99 -9.93 12.73
N PHE A 185 2.14 -10.57 12.95
CA PHE A 185 2.35 -11.49 14.07
C PHE A 185 3.13 -10.79 15.18
N VAL A 186 2.71 -11.01 16.42
CA VAL A 186 3.31 -10.42 17.61
C VAL A 186 3.57 -11.43 18.72
N ASP A 187 4.54 -11.11 19.58
CA ASP A 187 4.78 -11.85 20.81
C ASP A 187 3.81 -11.43 21.95
N GLU A 188 4.04 -11.96 23.14
CA GLU A 188 3.28 -11.67 24.34
C GLU A 188 3.36 -10.21 24.80
N ASN A 189 4.20 -9.34 24.25
CA ASN A 189 4.32 -7.92 24.59
C ASN A 189 3.97 -7.00 23.41
N TRP A 190 3.39 -7.55 22.33
CA TRP A 190 3.11 -6.85 21.08
C TRP A 190 4.35 -6.40 20.29
N HIS A 191 5.51 -7.02 20.52
CA HIS A 191 6.63 -6.87 19.59
C HIS A 191 6.31 -7.57 18.28
N ILE A 192 6.56 -6.90 17.15
CA ILE A 192 6.33 -7.50 15.83
C ILE A 192 7.39 -8.56 15.58
N THR A 193 6.92 -9.79 15.36
CA THR A 193 7.78 -10.95 15.09
C THR A 193 7.83 -11.30 13.60
N SER A 194 6.74 -11.06 12.87
CA SER A 194 6.65 -11.36 11.43
C SER A 194 5.54 -10.54 10.76
N LEU A 195 5.73 -10.25 9.48
CA LEU A 195 4.70 -9.71 8.59
C LEU A 195 4.42 -10.73 7.49
N ILE A 196 3.15 -10.90 7.16
CA ILE A 196 2.70 -11.77 6.06
C ILE A 196 1.88 -10.94 5.06
N ASP A 197 1.49 -11.58 3.96
CA ASP A 197 0.59 -11.01 2.97
C ASP A 197 1.04 -9.65 2.42
N LEU A 198 2.24 -9.64 1.81
CA LEU A 198 2.90 -8.43 1.30
C LEU A 198 2.63 -8.20 -0.21
N GLU A 199 1.63 -8.85 -0.78
CA GLU A 199 1.39 -8.86 -2.23
C GLU A 199 0.99 -7.49 -2.79
N TRP A 200 0.41 -6.64 -1.95
CA TRP A 200 0.02 -5.26 -2.29
C TRP A 200 1.15 -4.24 -2.11
N ALA A 201 2.35 -4.67 -1.68
CA ALA A 201 3.46 -3.74 -1.51
C ALA A 201 3.85 -3.08 -2.85
N CYS A 202 3.84 -1.75 -2.87
CA CYS A 202 4.20 -0.99 -4.06
C CYS A 202 5.05 0.24 -3.71
N CYS A 203 5.76 0.74 -4.70
CA CYS A 203 6.53 1.96 -4.58
C CYS A 203 5.62 3.18 -4.76
N SER A 204 5.60 4.03 -3.74
CA SER A 204 4.73 5.20 -3.65
C SER A 204 5.53 6.45 -3.28
N PRO A 205 4.98 7.66 -3.53
CA PRO A 205 5.50 8.91 -2.98
C PRO A 205 5.67 8.84 -1.47
N ILE A 206 6.77 9.40 -0.96
CA ILE A 206 7.00 9.46 0.48
C ILE A 206 5.90 10.24 1.21
N GLU A 207 5.27 11.21 0.56
CA GLU A 207 4.16 11.99 1.13
C GLU A 207 2.90 11.15 1.36
N LEU A 208 2.76 10.01 0.68
CA LEU A 208 1.64 9.08 0.88
C LEU A 208 1.93 8.02 1.95
N GLN A 209 3.09 8.07 2.61
CA GLN A 209 3.37 7.23 3.77
C GLN A 209 2.66 7.78 5.01
N THR A 210 1.57 7.15 5.39
CA THR A 210 0.85 7.44 6.63
C THR A 210 0.88 6.24 7.57
N PRO A 211 0.79 6.44 8.89
CA PRO A 211 0.49 5.35 9.81
C PRO A 211 -0.78 4.60 9.36
N PRO A 212 -0.87 3.27 9.58
CA PRO A 212 -2.07 2.53 9.27
C PRO A 212 -3.29 3.11 10.01
N TYR A 213 -4.35 3.44 9.28
CA TYR A 213 -5.52 4.17 9.82
C TYR A 213 -6.21 3.42 10.97
N TRP A 214 -6.14 2.08 10.98
CA TRP A 214 -6.76 1.23 11.99
C TRP A 214 -6.01 1.23 13.34
N LEU A 215 -4.82 1.84 13.45
CA LEU A 215 -4.08 1.91 14.71
C LEU A 215 -4.83 2.64 15.82
N THR A 216 -5.80 3.48 15.48
CA THR A 216 -6.67 4.16 16.44
C THR A 216 -7.79 3.26 16.96
N GLY A 217 -8.00 2.08 16.35
CA GLY A 217 -9.10 1.17 16.67
C GLY A 217 -10.47 1.67 16.24
N ARG A 218 -10.53 2.74 15.46
CA ARG A 218 -11.77 3.40 15.03
C ARG A 218 -11.89 3.27 13.52
N PRO A 219 -13.08 2.94 12.98
CA PRO A 219 -13.37 3.08 11.56
C PRO A 219 -13.04 4.49 11.07
N ILE A 220 -12.65 4.62 9.80
CA ILE A 220 -12.38 5.94 9.20
C ILE A 220 -13.61 6.86 9.25
N ASP A 221 -14.80 6.26 9.22
CA ASP A 221 -16.09 6.95 9.30
C ASP A 221 -16.39 7.52 10.71
N ASP A 222 -15.68 7.04 11.76
CA ASP A 222 -15.77 7.56 13.13
C ASP A 222 -14.74 8.68 13.41
N ILE A 223 -13.88 9.01 12.43
CA ILE A 223 -12.92 10.14 12.53
C ILE A 223 -13.61 11.44 12.08
N GLU A 224 -14.73 11.78 12.72
CA GLU A 224 -15.32 13.12 12.58
C GLU A 224 -14.64 14.13 13.52
N HIS A 225 -14.85 15.44 13.27
CA HIS A 225 -14.17 16.53 13.96
C HIS A 225 -14.39 16.47 15.49
N GLY A 226 -13.30 16.45 16.28
CA GLY A 226 -13.34 16.40 17.74
C GLY A 226 -12.17 15.60 18.33
N GLU A 227 -12.36 15.03 19.53
CA GLU A 227 -11.34 14.25 20.26
C GLU A 227 -10.74 13.09 19.45
N HIS A 228 -11.45 12.60 18.44
CA HIS A 228 -11.03 11.50 17.57
C HIS A 228 -9.98 11.90 16.53
N LEU A 229 -10.09 13.11 15.97
CA LEU A 229 -9.05 13.69 15.11
C LEU A 229 -7.77 13.97 15.92
N ASP A 230 -7.92 14.44 17.16
CA ASP A 230 -6.78 14.69 18.07
C ASP A 230 -6.05 13.40 18.45
N ALA A 231 -6.78 12.29 18.59
CA ALA A 231 -6.18 10.98 18.87
C ALA A 231 -5.36 10.45 17.68
N PHE A 232 -5.85 10.63 16.45
CA PHE A 232 -5.12 10.29 15.23
C PHE A 232 -3.90 11.21 15.02
N GLN A 233 -4.01 12.51 15.33
CA GLN A 233 -2.87 13.43 15.27
C GLN A 233 -1.79 13.12 16.32
N LYS A 234 -2.15 12.46 17.43
CA LYS A 234 -1.24 12.07 18.51
C LYS A 234 -0.64 10.67 18.36
N SER A 235 -1.16 9.84 17.45
CA SER A 235 -0.62 8.51 17.12
C SER A 235 0.48 8.60 16.07
#